data_AF-A0A8H7QHS1-F1
#
_entry.id   AF-A0A8H7QHS1-F1
#
_cell.length_a   1.000
_cell.length_b   1.000
_cell.length_c   1.000
_cell.angle_alpha   90.00
_cell.angle_beta   90.00
_cell.angle_gamma   90.00
#
_symmetry.space_group_name_H-M   'P 1'
#
loop_
_entity.id
_entity.type
_entity.pdbx_description
1 polymer ?
#
loop_
_entity_poly.entity_id
_entity_poly.type
_entity_poly.pdbx_seq_one_letter_code
_entity_poly.pdbx_strand_id
1 'polypeptide(L)'
;MKRISDDTRNSAISLLQSGLSARDIGVRLGVSKSTISRISKGRYTGLTKSKGGRPKLLSQKDESYCVQQVTRKRVPNAVKVAKGIELDLGI
;
A
#
# COMPACT_ATOMS: atom_id res chain seq x y z
N MET A 1 7.95 -4.52 -27.81
CA MET A 1 6.69 -5.12 -27.28
C MET A 1 5.51 -4.45 -27.97
N LYS A 2 4.60 -5.23 -28.57
CA LYS A 2 3.40 -4.67 -29.20
C LYS A 2 2.40 -4.25 -28.13
N ARG A 3 1.84 -3.04 -28.26
CA ARG A 3 0.84 -2.53 -27.32
C ARG A 3 -0.46 -3.34 -27.50
N ILE A 4 -1.10 -3.75 -26.41
CA ILE A 4 -2.44 -4.33 -26.47
C ILE A 4 -3.43 -3.28 -26.98
N SER A 5 -4.49 -3.75 -27.65
CA SER A 5 -5.58 -2.87 -28.09
C SER A 5 -6.23 -2.19 -26.89
N ASP A 6 -6.80 -1.01 -27.15
CA ASP A 6 -7.45 -0.23 -26.11
C ASP A 6 -8.73 -0.92 -25.61
N ASP A 7 -9.44 -1.62 -26.51
CA ASP A 7 -10.60 -2.44 -26.17
C ASP A 7 -10.27 -3.54 -25.15
N THR A 8 -9.25 -4.37 -25.43
CA THR A 8 -8.81 -5.42 -24.49
C THR A 8 -8.31 -4.84 -23.17
N ARG A 9 -7.70 -3.65 -23.19
CA ARG A 9 -7.31 -2.95 -21.95
C ARG A 9 -8.53 -2.54 -21.14
N ASN A 10 -9.54 -1.96 -21.77
CA ASN A 10 -10.75 -1.49 -21.11
C ASN A 10 -11.54 -2.67 -20.52
N SER A 11 -11.71 -3.77 -21.27
CA SER A 11 -12.33 -4.99 -20.75
C SER A 11 -11.57 -5.55 -19.55
N ALA A 12 -10.23 -5.55 -19.59
CA ALA A 12 -9.42 -6.00 -18.45
C ALA A 12 -9.62 -5.12 -17.21
N ILE A 13 -9.76 -3.81 -17.36
CA ILE A 13 -10.04 -2.88 -16.25
C ILE A 13 -11.41 -3.17 -15.64
N SER A 14 -12.45 -3.32 -16.48
CA SER A 14 -13.80 -3.66 -15.99
C SER A 14 -13.84 -4.98 -15.21
N LEU A 15 -13.13 -6.01 -15.70
CA LEU A 15 -13.06 -7.31 -15.02
C LEU A 15 -12.23 -7.27 -13.71
N LEU A 16 -11.20 -6.42 -13.65
CA LEU A 16 -10.45 -6.19 -12.42
C LEU A 16 -11.32 -5.47 -11.38
N GLN A 17 -12.11 -4.48 -11.79
CA GLN A 17 -13.03 -3.76 -10.92
C GLN A 17 -14.15 -4.66 -10.40
N SER A 18 -14.59 -5.64 -11.18
CA SER A 18 -15.54 -6.67 -10.73
C SER A 18 -14.90 -7.74 -9.82
N GLY A 19 -13.61 -7.62 -9.48
CA GLY A 19 -12.93 -8.48 -8.50
C GLY A 19 -12.40 -9.80 -9.04
N LEU A 20 -12.34 -10.02 -10.36
CA LEU A 20 -11.77 -11.26 -10.91
C LEU A 20 -10.24 -11.29 -10.73
N SER A 21 -9.70 -12.51 -10.59
CA SER A 21 -8.25 -12.70 -10.46
C SER A 21 -7.53 -12.40 -11.78
N ALA A 22 -6.31 -11.88 -11.70
CA ALA A 22 -5.49 -11.62 -12.89
C ALA A 22 -5.21 -12.87 -13.73
N ARG A 23 -5.31 -14.08 -13.14
CA ARG A 23 -5.16 -15.35 -13.86
C ARG A 23 -6.39 -15.64 -14.70
N ASP A 24 -7.57 -15.52 -14.12
CA ASP A 24 -8.84 -15.81 -14.80
C ASP A 24 -9.10 -14.82 -15.93
N ILE A 25 -8.81 -13.54 -15.69
CA ILE A 25 -8.88 -12.49 -16.72
C ILE A 25 -7.93 -12.80 -17.88
N GLY A 26 -6.72 -13.27 -17.58
CA GLY A 26 -5.74 -13.65 -18.61
C GLY A 26 -6.25 -14.79 -19.50
N VAL A 27 -6.84 -15.84 -18.89
CA VAL A 27 -7.45 -16.95 -19.62
C VAL A 27 -8.62 -16.44 -20.49
N ARG A 28 -9.48 -15.59 -19.93
CA ARG A 28 -10.68 -15.08 -20.62
C ARG A 28 -10.37 -14.16 -21.80
N LEU A 29 -9.34 -13.32 -21.70
CA LEU A 29 -8.96 -12.36 -22.74
C LEU A 29 -7.85 -12.88 -23.68
N GLY A 30 -7.31 -14.07 -23.43
CA GLY A 30 -6.17 -14.60 -24.20
C GLY A 30 -4.87 -13.80 -23.98
N VAL A 31 -4.73 -13.17 -22.82
CA VAL A 31 -3.60 -12.28 -22.49
C VAL A 31 -2.81 -12.87 -21.33
N SER A 32 -1.48 -12.72 -21.35
CA SER A 32 -0.66 -13.20 -20.23
C SER A 32 -1.08 -12.57 -18.89
N LYS A 33 -1.05 -13.36 -17.81
CA LYS A 33 -1.23 -12.89 -16.43
C LYS A 33 -0.35 -11.67 -16.12
N SER A 34 0.89 -11.65 -16.64
CA SER A 34 1.84 -10.55 -16.41
C SER A 34 1.37 -9.22 -17.00
N THR A 35 0.65 -9.26 -18.12
CA THR A 35 0.06 -8.07 -18.75
C THR A 35 -1.09 -7.55 -17.91
N ILE A 36 -1.99 -8.43 -17.44
CA ILE A 36 -3.09 -8.04 -16.55
C ILE A 36 -2.55 -7.47 -15.22
N SER A 37 -1.50 -8.05 -14.66
CA SER A 37 -0.85 -7.52 -13.45
C SER A 37 -0.21 -6.14 -13.67
N ARG A 38 0.30 -5.84 -14.87
CA ARG A 38 0.76 -4.48 -15.21
C ARG A 38 -0.40 -3.50 -15.34
N ILE A 39 -1.52 -3.92 -15.94
CA ILE A 39 -2.74 -3.11 -16.02
C ILE A 39 -3.25 -2.79 -14.61
N SER A 40 -3.32 -3.78 -13.71
CA SER A 40 -3.85 -3.59 -12.34
C SER A 40 -3.07 -2.54 -11.53
N LYS A 41 -1.76 -2.43 -11.77
CA LYS A 41 -0.86 -1.45 -11.12
C LYS A 41 -0.95 -0.04 -11.73
N GLY A 42 -1.64 0.13 -12.85
CA GLY A 42 -1.79 1.42 -13.53
C GLY A 42 -2.62 2.42 -12.74
N ARG A 43 -2.46 3.72 -13.02
CA ARG A 43 -3.13 4.82 -12.29
C ARG A 43 -4.66 4.84 -12.46
N TYR A 44 -5.21 4.17 -13.47
CA TYR A 44 -6.61 4.30 -13.90
C TYR A 44 -7.54 3.17 -13.44
N THR A 45 -7.07 2.24 -12.62
CA THR A 45 -7.87 1.06 -12.27
C THR A 45 -8.84 1.29 -11.11
N GLY A 46 -8.64 2.33 -10.30
CA GLY A 46 -9.43 2.58 -9.08
C GLY A 46 -9.27 1.49 -8.02
N LEU A 47 -8.35 0.54 -8.22
CA LEU A 47 -8.10 -0.58 -7.31
C LEU A 47 -7.31 -0.09 -6.11
N THR A 48 -7.79 -0.45 -4.91
CA THR A 48 -7.02 -0.26 -3.69
C THR A 48 -5.79 -1.16 -3.72
N LYS A 49 -4.61 -0.58 -3.52
CA LYS A 49 -3.39 -1.37 -3.39
C LYS A 49 -3.48 -2.16 -2.08
N SER A 50 -3.19 -3.45 -2.14
CA SER A 50 -2.96 -4.23 -0.93
C SER A 50 -1.87 -3.54 -0.10
N LYS A 51 -2.15 -3.27 1.18
CA LYS A 51 -1.17 -2.81 2.15
C LYS A 51 -0.23 -3.98 2.45
N GLY A 52 0.72 -4.21 1.54
CA GLY A 52 1.77 -5.19 1.76
C GLY A 52 2.70 -4.76 2.89
N GLY A 53 3.52 -5.70 3.38
CA GLY A 53 4.51 -5.46 4.42
C GLY A 53 3.97 -5.64 5.84
N ARG A 54 4.87 -5.49 6.82
CA ARG A 54 4.53 -5.57 8.25
C ARG A 54 3.83 -4.28 8.67
N PRO A 55 2.76 -4.35 9.49
CA PRO A 55 2.18 -3.14 10.08
C PRO A 55 3.22 -2.35 10.87
N LYS A 56 3.09 -1.02 10.87
CA LYS A 56 3.91 -0.16 11.72
C LYS A 56 3.68 -0.54 13.20
N LEU A 57 4.77 -0.55 13.97
CA LEU A 57 4.69 -0.75 15.42
C LEU A 57 4.06 0.47 16.10
N LEU A 58 4.46 1.67 15.67
CA LEU A 58 4.00 2.93 16.23
C LEU A 58 2.72 3.40 15.53
N SER A 59 1.76 3.83 16.34
CA SER A 59 0.58 4.58 15.91
C SER A 59 0.94 6.05 15.62
N GLN A 60 0.03 6.77 14.98
CA GLN A 60 0.20 8.22 14.70
C GLN A 60 0.37 9.04 15.99
N LYS A 61 -0.26 8.60 17.09
CA LYS A 61 -0.14 9.25 18.40
C LYS A 61 1.28 9.11 18.94
N ASP A 62 1.89 7.95 18.76
CA ASP A 62 3.23 7.65 19.27
C ASP A 62 4.29 8.39 18.46
N GLU A 63 4.14 8.44 17.13
CA GLU A 63 4.98 9.26 16.26
C GLU A 63 4.90 10.75 16.68
N SER A 64 3.70 11.26 16.96
CA SER A 64 3.50 12.65 17.41
C SER A 64 4.10 12.91 18.80
N TYR A 65 4.00 11.94 19.71
CA TYR A 65 4.64 12.00 21.02
C TYR A 65 6.16 12.09 20.89
N CYS A 66 6.79 11.23 20.08
CA CYS A 66 8.23 11.28 19.79
C CYS A 66 8.66 12.66 19.31
N VAL A 67 7.96 13.23 18.33
CA VAL A 67 8.25 14.56 17.79
C VAL A 67 8.14 15.64 18.87
N GLN A 68 7.11 15.58 19.73
CA GLN A 68 6.94 16.54 20.82
C GLN A 68 8.09 16.47 21.84
N GLN A 69 8.53 15.26 22.19
CA GLN A 69 9.61 15.06 23.16
C GLN A 69 10.94 15.64 22.67
N VAL A 70 11.25 15.47 21.39
CA VAL A 70 12.45 16.06 20.79
C VAL A 70 12.31 17.57 20.64
N THR A 71 11.19 18.05 20.08
CA THR A 71 11.06 19.46 19.68
C THR A 71 10.81 20.39 20.86
N ARG A 72 9.89 20.01 21.77
CA ARG A 72 9.48 20.87 22.90
C ARG A 72 10.26 20.55 24.16
N LYS A 73 10.35 19.26 24.52
CA LYS A 73 10.99 18.82 25.77
C LYS A 73 12.50 18.65 25.63
N ARG A 74 13.05 18.79 24.40
CA ARG A 74 14.48 18.71 24.08
C ARG A 74 15.14 17.48 24.70
N VAL A 75 14.44 16.34 24.67
CA VAL A 75 14.97 15.10 25.21
C VAL A 75 16.24 14.74 24.43
N PRO A 76 17.38 14.54 25.11
CA PRO A 76 18.69 14.52 24.44
C PRO A 76 18.98 13.23 23.67
N ASN A 77 18.19 12.16 23.86
CA ASN A 77 18.43 10.89 23.19
C ASN A 77 17.14 10.09 22.94
N ALA A 78 17.19 9.20 21.95
CA ALA A 78 16.06 8.36 21.56
C ALA A 78 15.70 7.33 22.64
N VAL A 79 16.66 6.83 23.41
CA VAL A 79 16.43 5.82 24.45
C VAL A 79 15.51 6.35 25.55
N LYS A 80 15.68 7.61 25.97
CA LYS A 80 14.81 8.27 26.95
C LYS A 80 13.41 8.50 26.38
N VAL A 81 13.31 8.83 25.10
CA VAL A 81 12.00 8.97 24.43
C VAL A 81 11.29 7.61 24.38
N ALA A 82 11.99 6.54 24.04
CA ALA A 82 11.43 5.19 24.00
C ALA A 82 10.90 4.74 25.37
N LYS A 83 11.67 4.92 26.45
CA LYS A 83 11.19 4.67 27.82
C LYS A 83 9.96 5.51 28.17
N GLY A 84 9.90 6.76 27.71
CA GLY A 84 8.73 7.62 27.89
C GLY A 84 7.50 7.10 27.17
N ILE A 85 7.64 6.49 25.99
CA ILE A 85 6.54 5.85 25.26
C ILE A 85 6.02 4.63 26.02
N GLU A 86 6.92 3.76 26.49
CA GLU A 86 6.55 2.57 27.28
C GLU A 86 5.79 2.99 28.56
N LEU A 87 6.26 4.03 29.25
CA LEU A 87 5.67 4.51 30.50
C LEU A 87 4.35 5.30 30.31
N ASP A 88 4.32 6.24 29.36
CA ASP A 88 3.19 7.17 29.21
C ASP A 88 2.09 6.63 28.28
N LEU A 89 2.44 5.73 27.36
CA LEU A 89 1.54 5.21 26.32
C LEU A 89 1.33 3.69 26.41
N GLY A 90 2.12 2.97 27.21
CA GLY A 90 1.91 1.55 27.51
C GLY A 90 2.17 0.61 26.34
N ILE A 91 3.10 0.99 25.44
CA ILE A 91 3.49 0.23 24.24
C ILE A 91 4.72 -0.62 24.54
#